data_AF-A0AAW1DBF7-F1
#
_entry.id   AF-A0AAW1DBF7-F1
#
_cell.length_a   1.000
_cell.length_b   1.000
_cell.length_c   1.000
_cell.angle_alpha   90.00
_cell.angle_beta   90.00
_cell.angle_gamma   90.00
#
_symmetry.space_group_name_H-M   'P 1'
#
loop_
_entity.id
_entity.type
_entity.pdbx_description
1 polymer ?
#
loop_
_entity_poly.entity_id
_entity_poly.type
_entity_poly.pdbx_seq_one_letter_code
_entity_poly.pdbx_strand_id
1 'polypeptide(L)'
;MFQVNGDGEWEYEEIVLERGGSGLGFSIAGGTDNPHIGDDTSIYITKLIAGGAAAADGRLRVNDVILEVNRVSVVNVTHATAVDALKRAGNTVTLYVRRKREGTFGGSMRLMEIELIKGNKGLGFSIAGGIGNQHIPGDNGIYVTKIMDGGAAQVDGRLAVGDKLVAVRNSVVSIPVCFF
;
A
#
# COMPACT_ATOMS: atom_id res chain seq x y z
N MET A 1 -27.57 18.48 -0.54
CA MET A 1 -27.10 17.44 0.39
C MET A 1 -26.28 16.48 -0.45
N PHE A 2 -24.95 16.65 -0.47
CA PHE A 2 -24.07 15.76 -1.22
C PHE A 2 -23.54 14.72 -0.26
N GLN A 3 -23.79 13.46 -0.60
CA GLN A 3 -23.28 12.29 0.09
C GLN A 3 -21.91 11.97 -0.50
N VAL A 4 -20.90 11.78 0.34
CA VAL A 4 -19.76 10.90 0.00
C VAL A 4 -19.21 10.30 1.29
N ASN A 5 -19.50 9.02 1.49
CA ASN A 5 -18.70 8.14 2.33
C ASN A 5 -17.44 7.82 1.53
N GLY A 6 -16.26 8.35 1.90
CA GLY A 6 -15.02 8.04 1.18
C GLY A 6 -13.70 8.29 1.94
N ASP A 7 -13.75 8.86 3.14
CA ASP A 7 -12.61 9.56 3.71
C ASP A 7 -11.64 8.64 4.50
N GLY A 8 -11.73 7.31 4.31
CA GLY A 8 -10.97 6.31 5.08
C GLY A 8 -9.86 5.57 4.33
N GLU A 9 -9.77 5.71 3.00
CA GLU A 9 -8.87 4.88 2.17
C GLU A 9 -7.48 5.48 1.95
N TRP A 10 -7.36 6.81 2.05
CA TRP A 10 -6.16 7.54 1.69
C TRP A 10 -5.55 8.22 2.92
N GLU A 11 -4.26 8.00 3.13
CA GLU A 11 -3.43 8.77 4.04
C GLU A 11 -2.78 9.92 3.26
N TYR A 12 -2.73 11.09 3.89
CA TYR A 12 -2.11 12.29 3.33
C TYR A 12 -0.92 12.68 4.20
N GLU A 13 0.18 13.04 3.56
CA GLU A 13 1.42 13.40 4.25
C GLU A 13 2.10 14.58 3.57
N GLU A 14 2.60 15.52 4.38
CA GLU A 14 3.50 16.57 3.92
C GLU A 14 4.96 16.14 4.16
N ILE A 15 5.75 16.08 3.10
CA ILE A 15 7.14 15.63 3.14
C ILE A 15 8.03 16.76 2.61
N VAL A 16 8.93 17.25 3.46
CA VAL A 16 9.94 18.24 3.09
C VAL A 16 11.26 17.52 2.79
N LEU A 17 11.78 17.70 1.58
CA LEU A 17 13.05 17.13 1.12
C LEU A 17 14.03 18.25 0.79
N GLU A 18 15.31 18.03 1.11
CA GLU A 18 16.41 18.85 0.62
C GLU A 18 17.02 18.22 -0.63
N ARG A 19 17.17 19.01 -1.69
CA ARG A 19 17.76 18.55 -2.95
C ARG A 19 19.23 18.15 -2.72
N GLY A 20 19.56 16.91 -3.05
CA GLY A 20 20.94 16.42 -3.06
C GLY A 20 21.66 16.70 -4.38
N GLY A 21 22.92 16.28 -4.48
CA GLY A 21 23.75 16.47 -5.69
C GLY A 21 23.18 15.85 -6.97
N SER A 22 22.30 14.85 -6.85
CA SER A 22 21.60 14.20 -7.97
C SER A 22 20.10 14.51 -8.02
N GLY A 23 19.65 15.59 -7.37
CA GLY A 23 18.25 15.98 -7.27
C GLY A 23 17.52 15.41 -6.06
N LEU A 24 16.21 15.17 -6.19
CA LEU A 24 15.35 14.71 -5.09
C LEU A 24 15.41 13.19 -4.87
N GLY A 25 15.97 12.43 -5.80
CA GLY A 25 16.20 11.00 -5.59
C GLY A 25 14.98 10.10 -5.83
N PHE A 26 14.07 10.46 -6.73
CA PHE A 26 12.94 9.60 -7.13
C PHE A 26 12.57 9.81 -8.61
N SER A 27 11.75 8.91 -9.16
CA SER A 27 11.17 9.01 -10.50
C SER A 27 9.64 9.10 -10.43
N ILE A 28 9.04 9.78 -11.40
CA ILE A 28 7.58 9.92 -11.51
C ILE A 28 7.04 9.34 -12.83
N ALA A 29 5.77 8.95 -12.82
CA ALA A 29 4.97 8.64 -14.02
C ALA A 29 3.55 9.23 -13.87
N GLY A 30 2.74 9.15 -14.92
CA GLY A 30 1.39 9.70 -14.92
C GLY A 30 1.33 11.09 -15.52
N GLY A 31 0.17 11.73 -15.38
CA GLY A 31 -0.20 12.97 -16.04
C GLY A 31 -1.40 12.76 -16.96
N THR A 32 -2.10 13.83 -17.30
CA THR A 32 -3.30 13.78 -18.15
C THR A 32 -3.03 13.30 -19.58
N ASP A 33 -1.78 13.45 -20.04
CA ASP A 33 -1.26 13.04 -21.33
C ASP A 33 -0.64 11.65 -21.33
N ASN A 34 -0.32 11.11 -20.16
CA ASN A 34 0.30 9.78 -20.02
C ASN A 34 -0.15 9.08 -18.73
N PRO A 35 -1.43 8.68 -18.60
CA PRO A 35 -1.95 7.97 -17.44
C PRO A 35 -1.12 6.72 -17.11
N HIS A 36 -0.76 6.55 -15.84
CA HIS A 36 0.08 5.42 -15.41
C HIS A 36 -0.74 4.18 -15.06
N ILE A 37 -1.95 4.37 -14.51
CA ILE A 37 -2.82 3.30 -14.02
C ILE A 37 -4.22 3.49 -14.60
N GLY A 38 -4.56 2.72 -15.64
CA GLY A 38 -5.84 2.86 -16.34
C GLY A 38 -6.05 4.30 -16.83
N ASP A 39 -7.19 4.88 -16.47
CA ASP A 39 -7.53 6.27 -16.80
C ASP A 39 -7.14 7.27 -15.70
N ASP A 40 -6.37 6.85 -14.68
CA ASP A 40 -5.92 7.73 -13.61
C ASP A 40 -4.76 8.63 -14.07
N THR A 41 -5.04 9.93 -14.08
CA THR A 41 -4.16 11.02 -14.52
C THR A 41 -3.19 11.50 -13.43
N SER A 42 -3.23 10.91 -12.23
CA SER A 42 -2.41 11.29 -11.08
C SER A 42 -0.89 11.15 -11.34
N ILE A 43 -0.08 11.95 -10.63
CA ILE A 43 1.39 11.86 -10.69
C ILE A 43 1.90 10.89 -9.63
N TYR A 44 2.42 9.74 -10.08
CA TYR A 44 2.86 8.64 -9.23
C TYR A 44 4.37 8.62 -9.02
N ILE A 45 4.83 8.32 -7.81
CA ILE A 45 6.21 7.89 -7.56
C ILE A 45 6.40 6.46 -8.06
N THR A 46 7.31 6.24 -9.01
CA THR A 46 7.58 4.91 -9.58
C THR A 46 8.87 4.28 -9.10
N LYS A 47 9.80 5.08 -8.58
CA LYS A 47 11.09 4.61 -8.12
C LYS A 47 11.69 5.55 -7.08
N LEU A 48 12.31 5.00 -6.06
CA LEU A 48 13.23 5.72 -5.17
C LEU A 48 14.67 5.36 -5.56
N ILE A 49 15.54 6.35 -5.62
CA ILE A 49 16.95 6.19 -5.96
C ILE A 49 17.73 5.90 -4.68
N ALA A 50 18.35 4.73 -4.58
CA ALA A 50 19.17 4.34 -3.43
C ALA A 50 20.27 5.39 -3.16
N GLY A 51 20.39 5.81 -1.90
CA GLY A 51 21.31 6.88 -1.49
C GLY A 51 20.91 8.29 -1.91
N GLY A 52 19.77 8.47 -2.61
CA GLY A 52 19.21 9.78 -2.94
C GLY A 52 18.45 10.42 -1.77
N ALA A 53 18.11 11.71 -1.89
CA ALA A 53 17.49 12.48 -0.81
C ALA A 53 16.19 11.86 -0.28
N ALA A 54 15.26 11.47 -1.16
CA ALA A 54 14.02 10.81 -0.75
C ALA A 54 14.24 9.46 -0.06
N ALA A 55 15.20 8.66 -0.52
CA ALA A 55 15.52 7.38 0.10
C ALA A 55 16.19 7.55 1.48
N ALA A 56 17.02 8.59 1.64
CA ALA A 56 17.65 8.92 2.92
C ALA A 56 16.64 9.48 3.94
N ASP A 57 15.65 10.25 3.49
CA ASP A 57 14.53 10.72 4.33
C ASP A 57 13.61 9.56 4.75
N GLY A 58 13.30 8.65 3.83
CA GLY A 58 12.60 7.39 4.11
C GLY A 58 11.08 7.49 4.27
N ARG A 59 10.48 8.69 4.22
CA ARG A 59 9.02 8.84 4.31
C ARG A 59 8.30 8.64 2.98
N LEU A 60 8.92 9.06 1.87
CA LEU A 60 8.34 8.92 0.53
C LEU A 60 8.38 7.46 0.07
N ARG A 61 7.32 6.97 -0.57
CA ARG A 61 7.18 5.57 -1.01
C ARG A 61 6.85 5.48 -2.49
N VAL A 62 7.17 4.33 -3.09
CA VAL A 62 6.65 3.97 -4.41
C VAL A 62 5.12 3.85 -4.32
N ASN A 63 4.42 4.27 -5.37
CA ASN A 63 2.96 4.41 -5.45
C ASN A 63 2.34 5.57 -4.66
N ASP A 64 3.14 6.40 -3.99
CA ASP A 64 2.63 7.70 -3.52
C ASP A 64 2.19 8.53 -4.73
N VAL A 65 1.08 9.26 -4.54
CA VAL A 65 0.58 10.24 -5.50
C VAL A 65 0.94 11.63 -5.02
N ILE A 66 1.67 12.39 -5.83
CA ILE A 66 1.97 13.79 -5.55
C ILE A 66 0.75 14.63 -5.91
N LEU A 67 0.27 15.42 -4.95
CA LEU A 67 -0.83 16.37 -5.12
C LEU A 67 -0.30 17.79 -5.28
N GLU A 68 0.75 18.16 -4.54
CA GLU A 68 1.35 19.49 -4.60
C GLU A 68 2.88 19.46 -4.50
N VAL A 69 3.52 20.46 -5.12
CA VAL A 69 4.96 20.76 -5.00
C VAL A 69 5.11 22.23 -4.62
N ASN A 70 5.65 22.54 -3.44
CA ASN A 70 5.79 23.90 -2.91
C ASN A 70 4.50 24.74 -3.04
N ARG A 71 3.34 24.15 -2.68
CA ARG A 71 2.00 24.76 -2.78
C ARG A 71 1.47 24.94 -4.22
N VAL A 72 2.18 24.45 -5.23
CA VAL A 72 1.67 24.36 -6.60
C VAL A 72 1.01 23.01 -6.78
N SER A 73 -0.31 23.01 -7.01
CA SER A 73 -1.04 21.78 -7.33
C SER A 73 -0.55 21.17 -8.63
N VAL A 74 -0.34 19.85 -8.60
CA VAL A 74 0.00 19.01 -9.76
C VAL A 74 -1.08 17.97 -10.03
N VAL A 75 -2.31 18.23 -9.58
CA VAL A 75 -3.48 17.39 -9.87
C VAL A 75 -4.01 17.71 -11.27
N ASN A 76 -4.31 16.69 -12.07
CA ASN A 76 -4.84 16.83 -13.44
C ASN A 76 -3.98 17.72 -14.35
N VAL A 77 -2.65 17.62 -14.21
CA VAL A 77 -1.68 18.30 -15.09
C VAL A 77 -1.02 17.29 -16.03
N THR A 78 -0.37 17.79 -17.08
CA THR A 78 0.47 16.95 -17.94
C THR A 78 1.73 16.50 -17.20
N HIS A 79 2.31 15.38 -17.64
CA HIS A 79 3.57 14.87 -17.09
C HIS A 79 4.66 15.94 -17.07
N ALA A 80 4.80 16.67 -18.18
CA ALA A 80 5.79 17.75 -18.31
C ALA A 80 5.58 18.88 -17.28
N THR A 81 4.33 19.24 -17.01
CA THR A 81 4.00 20.29 -16.01
C THR A 81 4.44 19.87 -14.61
N ALA A 82 4.22 18.61 -14.24
CA ALA A 82 4.65 18.07 -12.95
C ALA A 82 6.19 18.05 -12.83
N VAL A 83 6.89 17.62 -13.89
CA VAL A 83 8.36 17.65 -13.96
C VAL A 83 8.89 19.07 -13.78
N ASP A 84 8.27 20.05 -14.45
CA ASP A 84 8.70 21.45 -14.37
C ASP A 84 8.44 22.07 -13.00
N ALA A 85 7.38 21.66 -12.29
CA ALA A 85 7.14 22.06 -10.91
C ALA A 85 8.27 21.56 -9.99
N LEU A 86 8.64 20.28 -10.09
CA LEU A 86 9.73 19.66 -9.31
C LEU A 86 11.11 20.27 -9.61
N LYS A 87 11.37 20.66 -10.86
CA LYS A 87 12.61 21.35 -11.25
C LYS A 87 12.70 22.76 -10.69
N ARG A 88 11.59 23.50 -10.66
CA ARG A 88 11.53 24.90 -10.19
C ARG A 88 11.39 25.05 -8.67
N ALA A 89 11.14 23.96 -7.94
CA ALA A 89 10.92 23.96 -6.50
C ALA A 89 12.15 24.36 -5.63
N GLY A 90 13.28 24.74 -6.22
CA GLY A 90 14.46 25.15 -5.47
C GLY A 90 15.14 23.99 -4.73
N ASN A 91 15.86 24.33 -3.64
CA ASN A 91 16.61 23.36 -2.84
C ASN A 91 15.72 22.62 -1.83
N THR A 92 14.97 23.36 -1.03
CA THR A 92 13.95 22.81 -0.12
C THR A 92 12.64 22.62 -0.86
N VAL A 93 12.16 21.38 -0.93
CA VAL A 93 10.95 21.01 -1.65
C VAL A 93 9.95 20.38 -0.69
N THR A 94 8.80 21.02 -0.53
CA THR A 94 7.64 20.48 0.18
C THR A 94 6.74 19.75 -0.80
N LEU A 95 6.57 18.45 -0.60
CA LEU A 95 5.64 17.61 -1.33
C LEU A 95 4.41 17.36 -0.47
N TYR A 96 3.22 17.58 -1.01
CA TYR A 96 1.99 17.06 -0.41
C TYR A 96 1.58 15.82 -1.19
N VAL A 97 1.56 14.66 -0.52
CA VAL A 97 1.29 13.37 -1.15
C VAL A 97 0.08 12.69 -0.53
N ARG A 98 -0.56 11.80 -1.29
CA ARG A 98 -1.48 10.80 -0.76
C ARG A 98 -0.97 9.41 -1.07
N ARG A 99 -1.27 8.46 -0.19
CA ARG A 99 -1.06 7.04 -0.42
C ARG A 99 -2.27 6.25 0.05
N LYS A 100 -2.55 5.14 -0.60
CA LYS A 100 -3.49 4.18 -0.02
C LYS A 100 -2.88 3.65 1.26
N ARG A 101 -3.67 3.52 2.33
CA ARG A 101 -3.20 2.90 3.57
C ARG A 101 -2.68 1.50 3.25
N GLU A 102 -1.38 1.27 3.41
CA GLU A 102 -0.82 -0.07 3.22
C GLU A 102 -1.37 -0.96 4.33
N GLY A 103 -2.28 -1.85 3.92
CA GLY A 103 -3.20 -2.53 4.83
C GLY A 103 -4.66 -2.49 4.36
N THR A 104 -4.98 -2.11 3.13
CA THR A 104 -6.30 -2.38 2.55
C THR A 104 -6.16 -3.04 1.18
N PHE A 105 -6.08 -4.37 1.18
CA PHE A 105 -6.62 -5.12 0.04
C PHE A 105 -8.12 -4.84 0.05
N GLY A 106 -8.60 -4.06 -0.93
CA GLY A 106 -10.00 -3.72 -1.18
C GLY A 106 -10.96 -3.82 0.00
N GLY A 107 -11.07 -2.77 0.81
CA GLY A 107 -11.99 -2.69 1.95
C GLY A 107 -11.34 -3.06 3.28
N SER A 108 -11.27 -2.08 4.19
CA SER A 108 -11.10 -2.22 5.64
C SER A 108 -10.50 -3.55 6.13
N MET A 109 -9.17 -3.69 6.11
CA MET A 109 -8.50 -4.85 6.72
C MET A 109 -8.59 -4.71 8.24
N ARG A 110 -9.59 -5.35 8.83
CA ARG A 110 -9.71 -5.44 10.27
C ARG A 110 -8.76 -6.53 10.75
N LEU A 111 -7.62 -6.13 11.33
CA LEU A 111 -6.79 -7.05 12.11
C LEU A 111 -7.65 -7.69 13.20
N MET A 112 -7.79 -9.01 13.17
CA MET A 112 -8.46 -9.79 14.19
C MET A 112 -7.46 -10.75 14.83
N GLU A 113 -7.62 -11.02 16.11
CA GLU A 113 -6.91 -12.10 16.77
C GLU A 113 -7.85 -13.32 16.84
N ILE A 114 -7.40 -14.44 16.28
CA ILE A 114 -8.16 -15.69 16.26
C ILE A 114 -7.37 -16.74 17.04
N GLU A 115 -7.99 -17.23 18.10
CA GLU A 115 -7.49 -18.38 18.85
C GLU A 115 -8.17 -19.63 18.30
N LEU A 116 -7.36 -20.54 17.74
CA LEU A 116 -7.83 -21.81 17.19
C LEU A 116 -7.27 -22.95 18.03
N ILE A 117 -8.16 -23.85 18.44
CA ILE A 117 -7.78 -25.11 19.10
C ILE A 117 -7.53 -26.16 18.02
N LYS A 118 -6.32 -26.74 18.01
CA LYS A 118 -5.96 -27.79 17.04
C LYS A 118 -6.86 -29.02 17.22
N GLY A 119 -7.50 -29.47 16.14
CA GLY A 119 -8.16 -30.76 16.08
C GLY A 119 -7.19 -31.90 15.70
N ASN A 120 -7.74 -33.09 15.47
CA ASN A 120 -6.95 -34.29 15.13
C ASN A 120 -6.12 -34.18 13.84
N LYS A 121 -6.45 -33.21 12.97
CA LYS A 121 -5.74 -32.93 11.71
C LYS A 121 -5.09 -31.54 11.68
N GLY A 122 -4.86 -30.93 12.85
CA GLY A 122 -4.30 -29.58 12.96
C GLY A 122 -5.37 -28.49 12.96
N LEU A 123 -5.04 -27.33 12.36
CA LEU A 123 -5.89 -26.13 12.40
C LEU A 123 -6.98 -26.10 11.31
N GLY A 124 -6.92 -26.97 10.30
CA GLY A 124 -7.98 -27.11 9.30
C GLY A 124 -7.97 -26.07 8.19
N PHE A 125 -6.81 -25.54 7.79
CA PHE A 125 -6.67 -24.66 6.62
C PHE A 125 -5.31 -24.84 5.93
N SER A 126 -5.20 -24.39 4.68
CA SER A 126 -3.97 -24.36 3.88
C SER A 126 -3.52 -22.93 3.59
N ILE A 127 -2.21 -22.73 3.39
CA ILE A 127 -1.63 -21.42 3.07
C ILE A 127 -0.82 -21.43 1.78
N ALA A 128 -0.62 -20.26 1.18
CA ALA A 128 0.35 -20.00 0.11
C ALA A 128 0.98 -18.62 0.28
N GLY A 129 2.07 -18.36 -0.44
CA GLY A 129 2.77 -17.09 -0.39
C GLY A 129 4.02 -17.13 0.48
N GLY A 130 4.67 -15.97 0.61
CA GLY A 130 5.95 -15.83 1.30
C GLY A 130 7.07 -15.35 0.38
N ILE A 131 8.17 -14.91 1.00
CA ILE A 131 9.35 -14.42 0.28
C ILE A 131 9.90 -15.55 -0.60
N GLY A 132 10.04 -15.28 -1.90
CA GLY A 132 10.53 -16.25 -2.88
C GLY A 132 9.49 -17.24 -3.41
N ASN A 133 8.26 -17.24 -2.88
CA ASN A 133 7.16 -18.06 -3.38
C ASN A 133 5.83 -17.29 -3.28
N GLN A 134 5.75 -16.18 -4.01
CA GLN A 134 4.63 -15.24 -3.94
C GLN A 134 3.34 -15.89 -4.45
N HIS A 135 2.26 -15.79 -3.67
CA HIS A 135 0.92 -16.18 -4.09
C HIS A 135 0.28 -15.10 -4.97
N ILE A 136 0.57 -13.84 -4.65
CA ILE A 136 0.15 -12.65 -5.39
C ILE A 136 1.42 -11.95 -5.89
N PRO A 137 1.59 -11.70 -7.20
CA PRO A 137 2.78 -11.04 -7.72
C PRO A 137 3.05 -9.69 -7.03
N GLY A 138 4.27 -9.51 -6.53
CA GLY A 138 4.67 -8.29 -5.81
C GLY A 138 4.32 -8.29 -4.32
N ASP A 139 3.62 -9.31 -3.80
CA ASP A 139 3.28 -9.43 -2.38
C ASP A 139 3.95 -10.66 -1.74
N ASN A 140 4.71 -10.42 -0.68
CA ASN A 140 5.38 -11.46 0.10
C ASN A 140 4.53 -12.04 1.24
N GLY A 141 3.23 -11.72 1.26
CA GLY A 141 2.27 -12.16 2.27
C GLY A 141 2.00 -13.66 2.29
N ILE A 142 1.56 -14.15 3.45
CA ILE A 142 1.03 -15.50 3.62
C ILE A 142 -0.49 -15.44 3.59
N TYR A 143 -1.12 -16.22 2.73
CA TYR A 143 -2.57 -16.19 2.49
C TYR A 143 -3.19 -17.54 2.75
N VAL A 144 -4.39 -17.56 3.31
CA VAL A 144 -5.22 -18.76 3.40
C VAL A 144 -5.76 -19.10 2.03
N THR A 145 -5.50 -20.31 1.55
CA THR A 145 -5.94 -20.79 0.22
C THR A 145 -7.09 -21.79 0.29
N LYS A 146 -7.29 -22.41 1.45
CA LYS A 146 -8.37 -23.40 1.65
C LYS A 146 -8.75 -23.52 3.12
N ILE A 147 -10.04 -23.62 3.39
CA ILE A 147 -10.61 -24.07 4.67
C ILE A 147 -11.04 -25.54 4.51
N MET A 148 -10.70 -26.39 5.47
CA MET A 148 -11.02 -27.82 5.45
C MET A 148 -12.37 -28.09 6.12
N ASP A 149 -13.19 -28.93 5.48
CA ASP A 149 -14.46 -29.35 6.06
C ASP A 149 -14.28 -30.12 7.37
N GLY A 150 -15.02 -29.73 8.41
CA GLY A 150 -14.90 -30.22 9.77
C GLY A 150 -13.63 -29.80 10.51
N GLY A 151 -12.81 -28.91 9.93
CA GLY A 151 -11.57 -28.42 10.53
C GLY A 151 -11.81 -27.35 11.61
N ALA A 152 -10.84 -27.13 12.49
CA ALA A 152 -10.94 -26.15 13.58
C ALA A 152 -11.25 -24.73 13.08
N ALA A 153 -10.60 -24.31 11.98
CA ALA A 153 -10.87 -23.02 11.35
C ALA A 153 -12.30 -22.90 10.79
N GLN A 154 -12.87 -23.98 10.23
CA GLN A 154 -14.26 -23.97 9.76
C GLN A 154 -15.25 -23.91 10.92
N VAL A 155 -14.97 -24.64 11.99
CA VAL A 155 -15.80 -24.66 13.21
C VAL A 155 -15.79 -23.29 13.90
N ASP A 156 -14.64 -22.62 13.94
CA ASP A 156 -14.53 -21.24 14.45
C ASP A 156 -15.24 -20.24 13.53
N GLY A 157 -15.14 -20.40 12.22
CA GLY A 157 -15.91 -19.66 11.22
C GLY A 157 -15.44 -18.23 10.96
N ARG A 158 -14.44 -17.72 11.69
CA ARG A 158 -13.90 -16.36 11.47
C ARG A 158 -12.81 -16.30 10.41
N LEU A 159 -12.14 -17.43 10.11
CA LEU A 159 -11.09 -17.52 9.10
C LEU A 159 -11.68 -17.86 7.72
N ALA A 160 -11.32 -17.10 6.70
CA ALA A 160 -11.77 -17.28 5.33
C ALA A 160 -10.60 -17.48 4.34
N VAL A 161 -10.92 -18.03 3.16
CA VAL A 161 -9.99 -18.07 2.03
C VAL A 161 -9.74 -16.64 1.54
N GLY A 162 -8.47 -16.28 1.36
CA GLY A 162 -8.04 -14.93 1.01
C GLY A 162 -7.52 -14.12 2.20
N ASP A 163 -7.78 -14.55 3.43
CA ASP A 163 -7.24 -13.88 4.62
C ASP A 163 -5.71 -13.97 4.67
N LYS A 164 -5.05 -12.89 5.09
CA LYS A 164 -3.58 -12.77 5.12
C LYS A 164 -3.02 -13.00 6.51
N LEU A 165 -2.33 -14.10 6.79
CA LEU A 165 -1.73 -14.31 8.11
C LEU A 165 -0.61 -13.29 8.37
N VAL A 166 -0.74 -12.51 9.45
CA VAL A 166 0.22 -11.46 9.80
C VAL A 166 1.17 -11.86 10.91
N ALA A 167 0.72 -12.71 11.85
CA ALA A 167 1.55 -13.22 12.93
C ALA A 167 0.99 -14.54 13.49
N VAL A 168 1.90 -15.36 14.00
CA VAL A 168 1.59 -16.52 14.85
C VAL A 168 2.34 -16.33 16.16
N ARG A 169 1.63 -15.97 17.23
CA ARG A 169 2.15 -16.07 18.61
C ARG A 169 2.04 -17.52 19.06
N ASN A 170 2.74 -17.91 20.12
CA ASN A 170 3.02 -19.30 20.57
C ASN A 170 1.79 -20.22 20.84
N SER A 171 0.90 -20.35 19.84
CA SER A 171 -0.48 -20.89 19.73
C SER A 171 -1.65 -19.89 19.57
N VAL A 172 -1.41 -18.64 19.15
CA VAL A 172 -2.47 -17.68 18.75
C VAL A 172 -2.16 -17.10 17.38
N VAL A 173 -3.10 -17.16 16.44
CA VAL A 173 -2.90 -16.63 15.08
C VAL A 173 -3.59 -15.28 14.97
N SER A 174 -2.84 -14.22 14.67
CA SER A 174 -3.44 -12.93 14.32
C SER A 174 -3.76 -12.96 12.82
N ILE A 175 -5.05 -12.84 12.50
CA ILE A 175 -5.61 -12.98 11.16
C ILE A 175 -6.47 -11.74 10.86
N PRO A 176 -6.16 -10.98 9.82
CA PRO A 176 -7.06 -9.97 9.28
C PRO A 176 -8.25 -10.67 8.61
N VAL A 177 -9.46 -10.29 9.02
CA VAL A 177 -10.69 -10.80 8.43
C VAL A 177 -11.13 -9.85 7.32
N CYS A 178 -11.29 -10.36 6.11
CA CYS A 178 -11.98 -9.66 5.04
C CYS A 178 -13.48 -9.97 5.10
N PHE A 179 -14.33 -8.96 5.32
CA PHE A 179 -15.77 -9.09 5.08
C PHE A 179 -16.06 -8.70 3.63
N PHE A 180 -16.76 -9.59 2.91
CA PHE A 180 -17.24 -9.38 1.54
C PHE A 180 -18.24 -8.22 1.43
#